data_AF-A0A918D073-F1
#
_entry.id   AF-A0A918D073-F1
#
_cell.length_a   1.000
_cell.length_b   1.000
_cell.length_c   1.000
_cell.angle_alpha   90.00
_cell.angle_beta   90.00
_cell.angle_gamma   90.00
#
_symmetry.space_group_name_H-M   'P 1'
#
loop_
_entity.id
_entity.type
_entity.pdbx_description
1 polymer ?
#
loop_
_entity_poly.entity_id
_entity_poly.type
_entity_poly.pdbx_seq_one_letter_code
_entity_poly.pdbx_strand_id
1 'polypeptide(L)'
;MVTLKMLKPYYIKNEKNFVRIILAYQYFSVIIQNKVYQFIPVESNEIRVNRRTEKIENIDAVFAFQNGKEIVNVPMVKLITLPEFLEQIHDIARPYYFSAQNEIEAEEREDYTAIIAELERQNVLRLIDKALDERDEETFKIMATVLKDMDQQ
;
A
#
# COMPACT_ATOMS: atom_id res chain seq x y z
N MET A 1 -5.25 -14.16 -30.29
CA MET A 1 -4.18 -13.48 -29.53
C MET A 1 -4.83 -12.37 -28.71
N VAL A 2 -4.47 -12.22 -27.44
CA VAL A 2 -4.88 -11.08 -26.60
C VAL A 2 -3.72 -10.11 -26.63
N THR A 3 -3.98 -8.82 -26.86
CA THR A 3 -2.95 -7.78 -26.79
C THR A 3 -3.43 -6.64 -25.91
N LEU A 4 -2.48 -5.96 -25.26
CA LEU A 4 -2.78 -4.78 -24.48
C LEU A 4 -3.06 -3.60 -25.42
N LYS A 5 -4.10 -2.82 -25.13
CA LYS A 5 -4.37 -1.57 -25.83
C LYS A 5 -4.09 -0.35 -24.96
N MET A 6 -4.51 -0.39 -23.70
CA MET A 6 -4.35 0.72 -22.77
C MET A 6 -4.38 0.19 -21.35
N LEU A 7 -3.48 0.65 -20.49
CA LEU A 7 -3.56 0.48 -19.05
C LEU A 7 -3.20 1.81 -18.39
N LYS A 8 -4.15 2.38 -17.67
CA LYS A 8 -3.95 3.56 -16.83
C LYS A 8 -4.51 3.25 -15.44
N PRO A 9 -3.81 3.59 -14.36
CA PRO A 9 -4.40 3.53 -13.04
C PRO A 9 -5.50 4.58 -12.92
N TYR A 10 -6.59 4.24 -12.21
CA TYR A 10 -7.51 5.23 -11.67
C TYR A 10 -6.89 5.91 -10.45
N TYR A 11 -6.29 5.11 -9.58
CA TYR A 11 -5.60 5.56 -8.39
C TYR A 11 -4.45 4.60 -8.06
N ILE A 12 -3.39 5.11 -7.42
CA ILE A 12 -2.28 4.31 -6.93
C ILE A 12 -2.18 4.52 -5.43
N LYS A 13 -2.18 3.42 -4.67
CA LYS A 13 -1.98 3.43 -3.23
C LYS A 13 -0.62 2.85 -2.89
N ASN A 14 0.19 3.64 -2.19
CA ASN A 14 1.48 3.20 -1.67
C ASN A 14 1.28 2.63 -0.26
N GLU A 15 1.56 1.35 -0.05
CA GLU A 15 1.53 0.67 1.24
C GLU A 15 2.95 0.24 1.65
N LYS A 16 3.14 -0.22 2.90
CA LYS A 16 4.47 -0.55 3.45
C LYS A 16 5.27 -1.47 2.51
N ASN A 17 4.67 -2.56 2.04
CA ASN A 17 5.35 -3.55 1.19
C ASN A 17 4.84 -3.62 -0.25
N PHE A 18 3.72 -2.98 -0.56
CA PHE A 18 3.04 -3.15 -1.85
C PHE A 18 2.64 -1.81 -2.47
N VAL A 19 2.67 -1.77 -3.80
CA VAL A 19 1.98 -0.76 -4.61
C VAL A 19 0.68 -1.37 -5.09
N ARG A 20 -0.45 -0.74 -4.75
CA ARG A 20 -1.76 -1.14 -5.25
C ARG A 20 -2.16 -0.20 -6.38
N ILE A 21 -2.25 -0.75 -7.58
CA ILE A 21 -2.71 -0.07 -8.78
C ILE A 21 -4.21 -0.34 -8.89
N ILE A 22 -5.04 0.64 -8.56
CA ILE A 22 -6.51 0.53 -8.61
C ILE A 22 -6.99 0.91 -10.01
N LEU A 23 -7.86 0.10 -10.58
CA LEU A 23 -8.43 0.26 -11.92
C LEU A 23 -9.91 0.65 -11.83
N ALA A 24 -10.35 1.50 -12.75
CA ALA A 24 -11.75 1.87 -12.93
C ALA A 24 -12.23 1.56 -14.35
N TYR A 25 -13.54 1.64 -14.56
CA TYR A 25 -14.16 1.39 -15.85
C TYR A 25 -13.48 2.16 -17.00
N GLN A 26 -13.12 1.47 -18.08
CA GLN A 26 -12.42 2.00 -19.27
C GLN A 26 -10.96 2.47 -19.09
N TYR A 27 -10.38 2.34 -17.90
CA TYR A 27 -8.97 2.67 -17.69
C TYR A 27 -8.02 1.54 -18.12
N PHE A 28 -8.56 0.38 -18.43
CA PHE A 28 -7.83 -0.79 -18.91
C PHE A 28 -8.58 -1.39 -20.10
N SER A 29 -7.88 -1.68 -21.20
CA SER A 29 -8.47 -2.31 -22.37
C SER A 29 -7.51 -3.26 -23.07
N VAL A 30 -8.09 -4.32 -23.63
CA VAL A 30 -7.38 -5.34 -24.39
C VAL A 30 -8.02 -5.50 -25.77
N ILE A 31 -7.24 -5.95 -26.74
CA ILE A 31 -7.74 -6.36 -28.06
C ILE A 31 -7.79 -7.88 -28.10
N ILE A 32 -8.97 -8.42 -28.40
CA ILE A 32 -9.22 -9.85 -28.57
C ILE A 32 -9.92 -10.01 -29.91
N GLN A 33 -9.36 -10.82 -30.81
CA GLN A 33 -9.95 -11.06 -32.15
C GLN A 33 -10.30 -9.75 -32.89
N ASN A 34 -9.38 -8.78 -32.91
CA ASN A 34 -9.56 -7.45 -33.53
C ASN A 34 -10.67 -6.57 -32.91
N LYS A 35 -11.26 -6.95 -31.79
CA LYS A 35 -12.24 -6.16 -31.05
C LYS A 35 -11.63 -5.63 -29.75
N VAL A 36 -12.02 -4.41 -29.39
CA VAL A 36 -11.56 -3.75 -28.17
C VAL A 36 -12.50 -4.11 -27.04
N TYR A 37 -11.98 -4.70 -25.96
CA TYR A 37 -12.74 -4.97 -24.75
C TYR A 37 -12.29 -4.01 -23.65
N GLN A 38 -13.26 -3.36 -23.01
CA GLN A 38 -13.05 -2.38 -21.94
C GLN A 38 -13.19 -3.05 -20.58
N PHE A 39 -12.28 -2.77 -19.66
CA PHE A 39 -12.34 -3.31 -18.31
C PHE A 39 -13.59 -2.85 -17.56
N ILE A 40 -14.21 -3.78 -16.83
CA ILE A 40 -15.33 -3.57 -15.91
C ILE A 40 -14.96 -4.11 -14.51
N PRO A 41 -15.13 -3.31 -13.43
CA PRO A 41 -14.68 -3.69 -12.08
C PRO A 41 -15.70 -4.59 -11.37
N VAL A 42 -15.94 -5.79 -11.91
CA VAL A 42 -16.90 -6.76 -11.35
C VAL A 42 -16.22 -7.86 -10.52
N GLU A 43 -15.02 -8.25 -10.91
CA GLU A 43 -14.24 -9.33 -10.27
C GLU A 43 -13.08 -8.72 -9.48
N SER A 44 -11.88 -8.65 -10.07
CA SER A 44 -10.75 -7.92 -9.52
C SER A 44 -10.69 -6.49 -10.05
N ASN A 45 -10.37 -5.54 -9.17
CA ASN A 45 -10.23 -4.11 -9.51
C ASN A 45 -8.84 -3.54 -9.19
N GLU A 46 -7.89 -4.38 -8.80
CA GLU A 46 -6.56 -3.94 -8.41
C GLU A 46 -5.46 -4.89 -8.88
N ILE A 47 -4.26 -4.33 -9.01
CA ILE A 47 -3.01 -5.05 -9.27
C ILE A 47 -2.06 -4.72 -8.13
N ARG A 48 -1.55 -5.75 -7.44
CA ARG A 48 -0.62 -5.61 -6.31
C ARG A 48 0.78 -5.95 -6.76
N VAL A 49 1.69 -5.00 -6.62
CA VAL A 49 3.11 -5.18 -6.94
C VAL A 49 3.92 -5.08 -5.64
N ASN A 50 4.76 -6.06 -5.38
CA ASN A 50 5.69 -6.05 -4.26
C ASN A 50 6.79 -5.01 -4.49
N ARG A 51 7.00 -4.12 -3.53
CA ARG A 51 7.95 -3.01 -3.65
C ARG A 51 9.41 -3.45 -3.58
N ARG A 52 9.70 -4.63 -3.02
CA ARG A 52 11.06 -5.21 -2.88
C ARG A 52 11.40 -6.14 -4.02
N THR A 53 10.48 -7.05 -4.36
CA THR A 53 10.74 -8.05 -5.41
C THR A 53 10.32 -7.58 -6.79
N GLU A 54 9.58 -6.47 -6.89
CA GLU A 54 8.97 -5.93 -8.12
C GLU A 54 7.99 -6.90 -8.80
N LYS A 55 7.57 -7.96 -8.10
CA LYS A 55 6.68 -8.99 -8.64
C LYS A 55 5.23 -8.65 -8.39
N ILE A 56 4.37 -9.04 -9.34
CA ILE A 56 2.92 -9.03 -9.15
C ILE A 56 2.54 -10.17 -8.19
N GLU A 57 1.82 -9.85 -7.13
CA GLU A 57 1.48 -10.78 -6.04
C GLU A 57 0.13 -11.48 -6.26
N ASN A 58 -0.87 -10.76 -6.78
CA ASN A 58 -2.21 -11.30 -7.01
C ASN A 58 -2.33 -12.00 -8.38
N ILE A 59 -1.52 -13.06 -8.57
CA ILE A 59 -1.44 -13.86 -9.80
C ILE A 59 -2.75 -14.61 -10.09
N ASP A 60 -3.53 -14.87 -9.05
CA ASP A 60 -4.85 -15.51 -9.10
C ASP A 60 -5.98 -14.55 -9.51
N ALA A 61 -5.72 -13.24 -9.61
CA ALA A 61 -6.73 -12.25 -9.97
C ALA A 61 -7.31 -12.47 -11.36
N VAL A 62 -8.59 -12.14 -11.53
CA VAL A 62 -9.32 -12.24 -12.79
C VAL A 62 -9.94 -10.89 -13.14
N PHE A 63 -9.68 -10.41 -14.35
CA PHE A 63 -10.18 -9.13 -14.85
C PHE A 63 -11.25 -9.37 -15.90
N ALA A 64 -12.41 -8.75 -15.72
CA ALA A 64 -13.53 -8.81 -16.65
C ALA A 64 -13.44 -7.66 -17.66
N PHE A 65 -13.64 -7.96 -18.94
CA PHE A 65 -13.67 -6.96 -20.01
C PHE A 65 -14.91 -7.12 -20.88
N GLN A 66 -15.47 -6.00 -21.32
CA GLN A 66 -16.73 -5.94 -22.06
C GLN A 66 -16.56 -5.33 -23.45
N ASN A 67 -17.21 -5.94 -24.44
CA ASN A 67 -17.48 -5.35 -25.75
C ASN A 67 -18.97 -5.50 -26.06
N GLY A 68 -19.74 -4.41 -25.96
CA GLY A 68 -21.19 -4.46 -26.13
C GLY A 68 -21.85 -5.38 -25.09
N LYS A 69 -22.42 -6.51 -25.53
CA LYS A 69 -23.06 -7.50 -24.64
C LYS A 69 -22.12 -8.65 -24.24
N GLU A 70 -20.94 -8.73 -24.83
CA GLU A 70 -19.98 -9.80 -24.59
C GLU A 70 -19.06 -9.44 -23.43
N ILE A 71 -18.89 -10.36 -22.48
CA ILE A 71 -17.96 -10.24 -21.35
C ILE A 71 -16.94 -11.36 -21.45
N VAL A 72 -15.67 -11.02 -21.31
CA VAL A 72 -14.55 -11.95 -21.32
C VAL A 72 -13.75 -11.77 -20.04
N ASN A 73 -13.52 -12.88 -19.35
CA ASN A 73 -12.65 -12.92 -18.18
C ASN A 73 -11.23 -13.29 -18.60
N VAL A 74 -10.27 -12.45 -18.23
CA VAL A 74 -8.85 -12.67 -18.50
C VAL A 74 -8.13 -12.81 -17.17
N PRO A 75 -7.52 -13.97 -16.87
CA PRO A 75 -6.79 -14.16 -15.64
C PRO A 75 -5.44 -13.44 -15.71
N MET A 76 -4.94 -13.00 -14.54
CA MET A 76 -3.67 -12.28 -14.41
C MET A 76 -2.51 -13.08 -15.00
N VAL A 77 -2.46 -14.40 -14.81
CA VAL A 77 -1.44 -15.27 -15.44
C VAL A 77 -1.34 -15.07 -16.95
N LYS A 78 -2.45 -14.77 -17.64
CA LYS A 78 -2.44 -14.52 -19.09
C LYS A 78 -2.01 -13.09 -19.41
N LEU A 79 -2.39 -12.11 -18.60
CA LEU A 79 -1.94 -10.73 -18.76
C LEU A 79 -0.43 -10.59 -18.56
N ILE A 80 0.13 -11.29 -17.57
CA ILE A 80 1.58 -11.32 -17.28
C ILE A 80 2.39 -11.88 -18.46
N THR A 81 1.81 -12.75 -19.30
CA THR A 81 2.52 -13.23 -20.51
C THR A 81 2.65 -12.18 -21.61
N LEU A 82 1.98 -11.02 -21.48
CA LEU A 82 2.07 -9.91 -22.41
C LEU A 82 3.23 -8.99 -21.98
N PRO A 83 4.30 -8.86 -22.78
CA PRO A 83 5.43 -7.99 -22.43
C PRO A 83 5.01 -6.54 -22.19
N GLU A 84 4.09 -6.01 -23.00
CA GLU A 84 3.62 -4.63 -22.91
C GLU A 84 2.84 -4.37 -21.62
N PHE A 85 2.19 -5.40 -21.08
CA PHE A 85 1.49 -5.30 -19.80
C PHE A 85 2.48 -5.22 -18.64
N LEU A 86 3.49 -6.09 -18.63
CA LEU A 86 4.53 -6.05 -17.62
C LEU A 86 5.27 -4.71 -17.65
N GLU A 87 5.67 -4.24 -18.83
CA GLU A 87 6.36 -2.95 -18.99
C GLU A 87 5.52 -1.80 -18.40
N GLN A 88 4.23 -1.70 -18.75
CA GLN A 88 3.37 -0.65 -18.21
C GLN A 88 3.17 -0.75 -16.69
N ILE A 89 3.04 -1.96 -16.14
CA ILE A 89 2.94 -2.15 -14.68
C ILE A 89 4.22 -1.68 -13.99
N HIS A 90 5.39 -2.11 -14.49
CA HIS A 90 6.66 -1.69 -13.93
C HIS A 90 6.84 -0.18 -14.04
N ASP A 91 6.47 0.46 -15.15
CA ASP A 91 6.58 1.91 -15.30
C ASP A 91 5.65 2.69 -14.36
N ILE A 92 4.44 2.18 -14.12
CA ILE A 92 3.51 2.76 -13.15
C ILE A 92 4.03 2.61 -11.71
N ALA A 93 4.61 1.45 -11.37
CA ALA A 93 5.02 1.12 -10.01
C ALA A 93 6.45 1.55 -9.66
N ARG A 94 7.33 1.78 -10.64
CA ARG A 94 8.74 2.16 -10.49
C ARG A 94 9.00 3.30 -9.50
N PRO A 95 8.22 4.41 -9.49
CA PRO A 95 8.44 5.49 -8.54
C PRO A 95 8.26 5.09 -7.07
N TYR A 96 7.60 3.96 -6.81
CA TYR A 96 7.26 3.49 -5.47
C TYR A 96 8.12 2.31 -5.01
N TYR A 97 8.99 1.77 -5.87
CA TYR A 97 9.89 0.70 -5.47
C TYR A 97 10.85 1.16 -4.39
N PHE A 98 11.32 0.20 -3.60
CA PHE A 98 12.38 0.45 -2.65
C PHE A 98 13.66 0.74 -3.44
N SER A 99 14.08 2.01 -3.43
CA SER A 99 15.49 2.31 -3.64
C SER A 99 16.24 1.97 -2.34
N ALA A 100 17.52 1.63 -2.43
CA ALA A 100 18.35 1.41 -1.24
C ALA A 100 18.28 2.59 -0.23
N GLN A 101 17.97 3.81 -0.71
CA GLN A 101 17.73 4.99 0.10
C GLN A 101 16.41 4.92 0.90
N ASN A 102 15.34 4.39 0.30
CA ASN A 102 14.00 4.34 0.90
C ASN A 102 13.83 3.24 1.96
N GLU A 103 14.63 2.17 1.90
CA GLU A 103 14.64 1.12 2.94
C GLU A 103 15.25 1.64 4.24
N ILE A 104 16.36 2.37 4.12
CA ILE A 104 17.02 3.03 5.25
C ILE A 104 16.06 4.03 5.90
N GLU A 105 15.39 4.89 5.12
CA GLU A 105 14.42 5.86 5.68
C GLU A 105 13.22 5.20 6.39
N ALA A 106 12.78 4.01 5.95
CA ALA A 106 11.65 3.31 6.55
C ALA A 106 12.04 2.59 7.85
N GLU A 107 13.22 1.96 7.88
CA GLU A 107 13.79 1.35 9.09
C GLU A 107 14.18 2.42 10.12
N GLU A 108 14.83 3.51 9.67
CA GLU A 108 15.14 4.65 10.54
C GLU A 108 13.88 5.27 11.16
N ARG A 109 12.78 5.40 10.42
CA ARG A 109 11.51 5.91 10.98
C ARG A 109 10.91 5.01 12.05
N GLU A 110 10.99 3.69 11.90
CA GLU A 110 10.55 2.76 12.95
C GLU A 110 11.44 2.90 14.20
N ASP A 111 12.75 3.02 14.02
CA ASP A 111 13.69 3.26 15.12
C ASP A 111 13.44 4.60 15.83
N TYR A 112 13.21 5.69 15.08
CA TYR A 112 12.89 6.99 15.67
C TYR A 112 11.57 6.97 16.46
N THR A 113 10.57 6.21 16.00
CA THR A 113 9.28 6.11 16.70
C THR A 113 9.44 5.41 18.06
N ALA A 114 10.23 4.34 18.11
CA ALA A 114 10.54 3.65 19.36
C ALA A 114 11.35 4.54 20.33
N ILE A 115 12.31 5.30 19.81
CA ILE A 115 13.10 6.26 20.60
C ILE A 115 12.21 7.37 21.15
N ILE A 116 11.31 7.94 20.34
CA ILE A 116 10.38 8.99 20.77
C ILE A 116 9.46 8.47 21.89
N ALA A 117 8.90 7.28 21.73
CA ALA A 117 8.04 6.67 22.75
C ALA A 117 8.77 6.48 24.09
N GLU A 118 10.03 6.01 24.06
CA GLU A 118 10.83 5.86 25.27
C GLU A 118 11.18 7.22 25.90
N LEU A 119 11.50 8.23 25.10
CA LEU A 119 11.75 9.59 25.60
C LEU A 119 10.50 10.22 26.24
N GLU A 120 9.33 10.02 25.64
CA GLU A 120 8.05 10.48 26.19
C GLU A 120 7.76 9.80 27.52
N ARG A 121 7.95 8.48 27.60
CA ARG A 121 7.80 7.70 28.83
C ARG A 121 8.74 8.20 29.94
N GLN A 122 10.01 8.43 29.62
CA GLN A 122 10.98 8.98 30.57
C GLN A 122 10.60 10.38 31.05
N ASN A 123 10.05 11.21 30.16
CA ASN A 123 9.59 12.55 30.54
C ASN A 123 8.40 12.50 31.50
N VAL A 124 7.43 11.59 31.27
CA VAL A 124 6.30 11.36 32.18
C VAL A 124 6.78 10.90 33.55
N LEU A 125 7.71 9.95 33.61
CA LEU A 125 8.32 9.51 34.88
C LEU A 125 8.98 10.67 35.64
N ARG A 126 9.74 11.52 34.94
CA ARG A 126 10.36 12.69 35.55
C ARG A 126 9.34 13.71 36.06
N LEU A 127 8.21 13.88 35.37
CA LEU A 127 7.12 14.75 35.82
C LEU A 127 6.42 14.19 37.06
N ILE A 128 6.28 12.86 37.16
CA ILE A 128 5.78 12.18 38.36
C ILE A 128 6.71 12.42 39.55
N ASP A 129 8.01 12.22 39.37
CA ASP A 129 9.01 12.45 40.43
C ASP A 129 9.01 13.92 40.88
N LYS A 130 8.94 14.85 39.93
CA LYS A 130 8.83 16.28 40.24
C LYS A 130 7.55 16.62 41.02
N ALA A 131 6.42 16.04 40.64
CA ALA A 131 5.16 16.25 41.34
C ALA A 131 5.20 15.70 42.78
N LEU A 132 5.90 14.58 43.00
CA LEU A 132 6.15 14.04 44.34
C LEU A 132 7.01 14.98 45.19
N ASP A 133 8.10 15.52 44.62
CA ASP A 133 8.98 16.47 45.29
C ASP A 133 8.25 17.77 45.68
N GLU A 134 7.39 18.27 44.78
CA GLU A 134 6.61 19.50 44.97
C GLU A 134 5.32 19.27 45.78
N ARG A 135 5.01 18.01 46.15
CA ARG A 135 3.75 17.58 46.79
C ARG A 135 2.50 17.99 46.01
N ASP A 136 2.61 18.03 44.69
CA ASP A 136 1.50 18.29 43.78
C ASP A 136 0.74 16.98 43.47
N GLU A 137 -0.24 16.67 44.32
CA GLU A 137 -1.07 15.47 44.16
C GLU A 137 -1.90 15.45 42.86
N GLU A 138 -2.26 16.62 42.34
CA GLU A 138 -3.11 16.73 41.15
C GLU A 138 -2.30 16.31 39.91
N THR A 139 -1.12 16.90 39.74
CA THR A 139 -0.20 16.55 38.65
C THR A 139 0.26 15.10 38.74
N PHE A 140 0.51 14.57 39.95
CA PHE A 140 0.87 13.18 40.15
C PHE A 140 -0.22 12.22 39.63
N LYS A 141 -1.48 12.44 40.00
CA LYS A 141 -2.61 11.57 39.60
C LYS A 141 -2.84 11.59 38.08
N ILE A 142 -2.68 12.76 37.45
CA ILE A 142 -2.81 12.92 36.00
C ILE A 142 -1.69 12.13 35.29
N MET A 143 -0.43 12.37 35.66
CA MET A 143 0.72 11.74 34.97
C MET A 143 0.78 10.23 35.22
N ALA A 144 0.39 9.74 36.40
CA ALA A 144 0.29 8.31 36.70
C ALA A 144 -0.80 7.60 35.85
N THR A 145 -1.89 8.31 35.52
CA THR A 145 -2.92 7.79 34.63
C THR A 145 -2.39 7.70 33.19
N VAL A 146 -1.71 8.75 32.72
CA VAL A 146 -1.08 8.78 31.39
C VAL A 146 -0.06 7.64 31.24
N LEU A 147 0.80 7.42 32.24
CA LEU A 147 1.77 6.31 32.22
C LEU A 147 1.08 4.94 32.13
N LYS A 148 -0.02 4.75 32.88
CA LYS A 148 -0.78 3.50 32.85
C LYS A 148 -1.43 3.24 31.49
N ASP A 149 -1.92 4.29 30.83
CA ASP A 149 -2.52 4.18 29.49
C ASP A 149 -1.45 3.89 28.42
N MET A 150 -0.22 4.41 28.59
CA MET A 150 0.93 4.10 27.72
C MET A 150 1.40 2.64 27.85
N ASP A 151 1.36 2.06 29.05
CA ASP A 151 1.77 0.66 29.30
C ASP A 151 0.69 -0.38 28.90
N GLN A 152 -0.52 0.04 28.53
CA GLN A 152 -1.63 -0.84 28.12
C GLN A 152 -1.82 -0.98 26.60
N GLN A 153 -1.02 -0.27 25.79
CA GLN A 153 -0.99 -0.37 24.32
C GLN A 153 0.11 -1.32 23.84
#